data_AF-A0A4S8LZH8-F1
#
_entry.id   AF-A0A4S8LZH8-F1
#
_cell.length_a   1.000
_cell.length_b   1.000
_cell.length_c   1.000
_cell.angle_alpha   90.00
_cell.angle_beta   90.00
_cell.angle_gamma   90.00
#
_symmetry.space_group_name_H-M   'P 1'
#
loop_
_entity.id
_entity.type
_entity.pdbx_description
1 polymer ?
#
loop_
_entity_poly.entity_id
_entity_poly.type
_entity_poly.pdbx_seq_one_letter_code
_entity_poly.pdbx_strand_id
1 'polypeptide(L)'
;MAVAAVLNSLQVQSILMGQHGGTPRLYWNLYLTPPTHHIRHYEEWINLIRSIVFRTALYGTGTSIEVPFRCSRCGAIDHPAGHCPFPEVQGWISPPVNQNNQRGRGRTPRGKGSQRGRGNRRGRGF
;
A
#
# COMPACT_ATOMS: atom_id res chain seq x y z
N MET A 1 -31.28 -0.94 -19.50
CA MET A 1 -30.05 -0.94 -20.34
C MET A 1 -28.84 -1.17 -19.45
N ALA A 2 -27.94 -2.10 -19.81
CA ALA A 2 -26.81 -2.52 -18.96
C ALA A 2 -25.87 -1.36 -18.57
N VAL A 3 -25.64 -0.39 -19.47
CA VAL A 3 -24.81 0.79 -19.19
C VAL A 3 -25.36 1.62 -18.03
N ALA A 4 -26.67 1.88 -18.01
CA ALA A 4 -27.30 2.64 -16.94
C ALA A 4 -27.19 1.90 -15.59
N ALA A 5 -27.29 0.57 -15.58
CA ALA A 5 -27.12 -0.21 -14.36
C ALA A 5 -25.69 -0.08 -13.79
N VAL A 6 -24.67 -0.14 -14.64
CA VAL A 6 -23.27 0.05 -14.23
C VAL A 6 -23.05 1.47 -13.68
N LEU A 7 -23.47 2.50 -14.44
CA LEU A 7 -23.27 3.89 -14.03
C LEU A 7 -24.02 4.24 -12.75
N ASN A 8 -25.24 3.73 -12.57
CA ASN A 8 -26.02 3.95 -11.35
C ASN A 8 -25.45 3.22 -10.13
N SER A 9 -24.61 2.20 -10.35
CA SER A 9 -23.91 1.49 -9.26
C SER A 9 -22.57 2.12 -8.87
N LEU A 10 -22.10 3.12 -9.60
CA LEU A 10 -20.81 3.76 -9.33
C LEU A 10 -20.83 4.47 -7.97
N GLN A 11 -19.96 4.03 -7.07
CA GLN A 11 -19.65 4.71 -5.82
C GLN A 11 -18.17 5.06 -5.81
N VAL A 12 -17.87 6.29 -5.38
CA VAL A 12 -16.51 6.81 -5.31
C VAL A 12 -16.20 7.16 -3.86
N GLN A 13 -15.09 6.64 -3.33
CA GLN A 13 -14.64 6.94 -1.98
C GLN A 13 -13.20 7.43 -2.01
N SER A 14 -12.90 8.49 -1.25
CA SER A 14 -11.55 9.02 -1.14
C SER A 14 -10.82 8.49 0.08
N ILE A 15 -9.51 8.32 -0.05
CA ILE A 15 -8.59 8.03 1.04
C ILE A 15 -7.48 9.06 1.02
N LEU A 16 -7.36 9.82 2.10
CA LEU A 16 -6.28 10.79 2.29
C LEU A 16 -5.11 10.11 2.99
N MET A 17 -3.98 9.98 2.28
CA MET A 17 -2.78 9.36 2.80
C MET A 17 -1.74 10.43 3.16
N GLY A 18 -1.38 10.50 4.44
CA GLY A 18 -0.24 11.30 4.86
C GLY A 18 1.06 10.80 4.22
N GLN A 19 1.90 11.72 3.76
CA GLN A 19 3.28 11.42 3.40
C GLN A 19 4.22 12.02 4.45
N HIS A 20 5.33 11.35 4.75
CA HIS A 20 6.32 11.87 5.68
C HIS A 20 6.90 13.19 5.17
N GLY A 21 6.64 14.29 5.90
CA GLY A 21 7.20 15.61 5.61
C GLY A 21 6.60 16.33 4.39
N GLY A 22 5.46 15.87 3.86
CA GLY A 22 4.90 16.40 2.61
C GLY A 22 3.38 16.58 2.62
N THR A 23 2.87 17.09 1.50
CA THR A 23 1.43 17.25 1.26
C THR A 23 0.76 15.87 1.22
N PRO A 24 -0.38 15.67 1.91
CA PRO A 24 -1.08 14.40 1.86
C PRO A 24 -1.54 14.10 0.44
N ARG A 25 -1.41 12.83 0.03
CA ARG A 25 -1.80 12.34 -1.29
C ARG A 25 -3.21 11.78 -1.22
N LEU A 26 -4.06 12.21 -2.15
CA LEU A 26 -5.43 11.72 -2.25
C LEU A 26 -5.49 10.51 -3.19
N TYR A 27 -6.13 9.44 -2.72
CA TYR A 27 -6.46 8.25 -3.49
C TYR A 27 -7.98 8.12 -3.61
N TRP A 28 -8.43 7.46 -4.67
CA TRP A 28 -9.85 7.26 -4.95
C TRP A 28 -10.11 5.78 -5.24
N ASN A 29 -11.04 5.19 -4.50
CA ASN A 29 -11.59 3.88 -4.79
C ASN A 29 -12.85 4.04 -5.63
N LEU A 30 -12.97 3.21 -6.66
CA LEU A 30 -14.15 3.12 -7.51
C LEU A 30 -14.81 1.77 -7.26
N TYR A 31 -16.05 1.79 -6.81
CA TYR A 31 -16.87 0.59 -6.63
C TYR A 31 -17.97 0.62 -7.69
N LEU A 32 -18.02 -0.42 -8.52
CA LEU A 32 -18.97 -0.55 -9.62
C LEU A 32 -19.44 -2.01 -9.70
N THR A 33 -20.71 -2.20 -10.06
CA THR A 33 -21.20 -3.52 -10.46
C THR A 33 -20.74 -3.82 -11.89
N PRO A 34 -20.09 -4.97 -12.14
CA PRO A 34 -19.62 -5.29 -13.48
C PRO A 34 -20.80 -5.52 -14.45
N PRO A 35 -20.65 -5.15 -15.74
CA PRO A 35 -21.69 -5.37 -16.74
C PRO A 35 -21.91 -6.85 -17.08
N THR A 36 -21.00 -7.73 -16.66
CA THR A 36 -20.97 -9.15 -17.00
C THR A 36 -20.24 -9.95 -15.93
N HIS A 37 -20.62 -11.21 -15.77
CA HIS A 37 -19.94 -12.18 -14.89
C HIS A 37 -18.95 -13.07 -15.66
N HIS A 38 -18.83 -12.89 -16.98
CA HIS A 38 -17.90 -13.65 -17.81
C HIS A 38 -16.46 -13.14 -17.59
N ILE A 39 -15.59 -14.00 -17.06
CA ILE A 39 -14.26 -13.61 -16.55
C ILE A 39 -13.41 -12.83 -17.56
N ARG A 40 -13.36 -13.25 -18.83
CA ARG A 40 -12.55 -12.57 -19.86
C ARG A 40 -13.02 -11.14 -20.11
N HIS A 41 -14.34 -10.93 -20.11
CA HIS A 41 -14.91 -9.60 -20.34
C HIS A 41 -14.84 -8.74 -19.07
N TYR A 42 -14.88 -9.35 -17.89
CA TYR A 42 -14.60 -8.66 -16.64
C TYR A 42 -13.17 -8.12 -16.61
N GLU A 43 -12.17 -8.94 -16.95
CA GLU A 43 -10.77 -8.53 -17.00
C GLU A 43 -10.54 -7.42 -18.04
N GLU A 44 -11.11 -7.57 -19.25
CA GLU A 44 -11.09 -6.53 -20.28
C GLU A 44 -11.69 -5.22 -19.77
N TRP A 45 -12.84 -5.28 -19.09
CA TRP A 45 -13.50 -4.12 -18.51
C TRP A 45 -12.67 -3.44 -17.41
N ILE A 46 -12.05 -4.21 -16.51
CA ILE A 46 -11.14 -3.66 -15.50
C ILE A 46 -9.93 -3.00 -16.15
N ASN A 47 -9.34 -3.60 -17.19
CA ASN A 47 -8.21 -3.02 -17.91
C ASN A 47 -8.60 -1.71 -18.61
N LEU A 48 -9.78 -1.64 -19.22
CA LEU A 48 -10.32 -0.42 -19.79
C LEU A 48 -10.45 0.67 -18.73
N ILE A 49 -11.07 0.39 -17.58
CA ILE A 49 -11.18 1.36 -16.48
C ILE A 49 -9.79 1.84 -16.02
N ARG A 50 -8.82 0.92 -15.86
CA ARG A 50 -7.47 1.24 -15.40
C ARG A 50 -6.65 2.07 -16.39
N SER A 51 -6.99 2.01 -17.68
CA SER A 51 -6.37 2.82 -18.73
C SER A 51 -6.87 4.28 -18.76
N ILE A 52 -7.95 4.60 -18.05
CA ILE A 52 -8.52 5.95 -18.04
C ILE A 52 -7.57 6.90 -17.30
N VAL A 53 -7.25 8.01 -17.96
CA VAL A 53 -6.54 9.15 -17.39
C VAL A 53 -7.55 10.26 -17.12
N PHE A 54 -7.81 10.55 -15.85
CA PHE A 54 -8.79 11.56 -15.45
C PHE A 54 -8.09 12.88 -15.13
N ARG A 55 -8.30 13.90 -15.97
CA ARG A 55 -7.69 15.23 -15.77
C ARG A 55 -8.69 16.16 -15.09
N THR A 56 -8.28 16.75 -13.98
CA THR A 56 -9.08 17.72 -13.22
C THR A 56 -8.27 18.97 -12.96
N ALA A 57 -8.94 20.12 -12.96
CA ALA A 57 -8.30 21.39 -12.60
C ALA A 57 -7.89 21.44 -11.12
N LEU A 58 -8.66 20.81 -10.23
CA LEU A 58 -8.47 20.90 -8.78
C LEU A 58 -7.52 19.85 -8.19
N TYR A 59 -7.47 18.65 -8.79
CA TYR A 59 -6.70 17.51 -8.26
C TYR A 59 -5.61 17.02 -9.21
N GLY A 60 -5.39 17.75 -10.31
CA GLY A 60 -4.42 17.39 -11.33
C GLY A 60 -4.85 16.17 -12.15
N THR A 61 -3.89 15.36 -12.56
CA THR A 61 -4.12 14.16 -13.39
C THR A 61 -4.17 12.91 -12.52
N GLY A 62 -5.33 12.27 -12.45
CA GLY A 62 -5.54 10.97 -11.84
C GLY A 62 -5.28 9.84 -12.81
N THR A 63 -4.54 8.83 -12.35
CA THR A 63 -4.27 7.58 -13.05
C THR A 63 -4.51 6.41 -12.09
N SER A 64 -4.76 5.22 -12.64
CA SER A 64 -4.86 4.02 -11.80
C SER A 64 -3.52 3.72 -11.10
N ILE A 65 -3.59 3.24 -9.87
CA ILE A 65 -2.41 2.70 -9.18
C ILE A 65 -2.06 1.33 -9.76
N GLU A 66 -0.77 1.05 -9.94
CA GLU A 66 -0.32 -0.25 -10.45
C GLU A 66 -0.59 -1.37 -9.45
N VAL A 67 -0.21 -1.13 -8.19
CA VAL A 67 -0.38 -2.07 -7.09
C VAL A 67 -1.52 -1.55 -6.20
N PRO A 68 -2.67 -2.27 -6.13
CA PRO A 68 -3.73 -1.96 -5.19
C PRO A 68 -3.22 -1.96 -3.75
N PHE A 69 -3.94 -1.29 -2.85
CA PHE A 69 -3.65 -1.47 -1.43
C PHE A 69 -3.85 -2.93 -1.03
N ARG A 70 -3.25 -3.31 0.09
CA ARG A 70 -3.56 -4.58 0.74
C ARG A 70 -3.55 -4.39 2.24
N CYS A 71 -4.72 -4.40 2.84
CA CYS A 71 -4.89 -4.22 4.26
C CYS A 71 -4.30 -5.41 5.02
N SER A 72 -3.34 -5.18 5.89
CA SER A 72 -2.76 -6.24 6.73
C SER A 72 -3.68 -6.73 7.85
N ARG A 73 -4.78 -6.02 8.12
CA ARG A 73 -5.76 -6.37 9.16
C ARG A 73 -6.88 -7.27 8.64
N CYS A 74 -7.43 -7.01 7.45
CA CYS A 74 -8.55 -7.77 6.91
C CYS A 74 -8.29 -8.42 5.55
N GLY A 75 -7.17 -8.11 4.88
CA GLY A 75 -6.83 -8.62 3.57
C GLY A 75 -7.50 -7.93 2.38
N ALA A 76 -8.39 -6.96 2.62
CA ALA A 76 -9.03 -6.16 1.57
C ALA A 76 -8.00 -5.37 0.74
N ILE A 77 -8.35 -5.04 -0.51
CA ILE A 77 -7.41 -4.43 -1.47
C ILE A 77 -7.64 -2.95 -1.76
N ASP A 78 -8.58 -2.34 -1.05
CA ASP A 78 -9.09 -0.99 -1.30
C ASP A 78 -8.57 0.02 -0.27
N HIS A 79 -8.03 -0.42 0.86
CA HIS A 79 -7.48 0.49 1.88
C HIS A 79 -6.22 -0.06 2.56
N PRO A 80 -5.35 0.82 3.08
CA PRO A 80 -4.26 0.41 3.96
C PRO A 80 -4.75 0.20 5.39
N ALA A 81 -3.96 -0.49 6.21
CA ALA A 81 -4.35 -0.91 7.56
C ALA A 81 -4.83 0.22 8.50
N GLY A 82 -4.30 1.44 8.33
CA GLY A 82 -4.71 2.61 9.12
C GLY A 82 -6.15 3.08 8.87
N HIS A 83 -6.72 2.73 7.72
CA HIS A 83 -8.10 3.07 7.32
C HIS A 83 -9.04 1.86 7.41
N CYS A 84 -8.64 0.80 8.11
CA CYS A 84 -9.47 -0.40 8.22
C CYS A 84 -10.57 -0.22 9.26
N PRO A 85 -11.86 -0.38 8.91
CA PRO A 85 -12.97 -0.25 9.85
C PRO A 85 -13.20 -1.51 10.69
N PHE A 86 -12.73 -2.68 10.23
CA PHE A 86 -13.04 -3.96 10.88
C PHE A 86 -12.56 -4.10 12.33
N PRO A 87 -11.41 -3.55 12.75
CA PRO A 87 -11.02 -3.55 14.17
C PRO A 87 -12.02 -2.86 15.11
N GLU A 88 -12.87 -1.98 14.58
CA GLU A 88 -13.90 -1.27 15.36
C GLU A 88 -15.22 -2.05 15.41
N VAL A 89 -15.38 -3.09 14.57
CA VAL A 89 -16.57 -3.93 14.55
C VAL A 89 -16.54 -4.91 15.74
N GLN A 90 -17.63 -4.92 16.50
CA GLN A 90 -17.79 -5.84 17.63
C GLN A 90 -17.68 -7.30 17.19
N GLY A 91 -16.85 -8.08 17.88
CA GLY A 91 -16.64 -9.50 17.58
C GLY A 91 -15.61 -9.78 16.49
N TRP A 92 -14.90 -8.76 16.00
CA TRP A 92 -13.82 -8.95 15.02
C TRP A 92 -12.67 -9.79 15.58
N ILE A 93 -12.35 -10.88 14.88
CA ILE A 93 -11.19 -11.74 15.18
C ILE A 93 -10.06 -11.33 14.24
N SER A 94 -9.06 -10.64 14.76
CA SER A 94 -7.90 -10.23 13.96
C SER A 94 -7.11 -11.46 13.47
N PRO A 95 -6.59 -11.44 12.23
CA PRO A 95 -5.67 -12.47 11.77
C PRO A 95 -4.47 -12.59 12.73
N PRO A 96 -3.91 -13.80 12.90
CA PRO A 96 -2.78 -14.00 13.78
C PRO A 96 -1.61 -13.09 13.35
N VAL A 97 -1.08 -12.33 14.30
CA VAL A 97 0.11 -11.50 14.04
C VAL A 97 1.28 -12.44 13.77
N ASN A 98 1.77 -12.46 12.53
CA ASN A 98 3.02 -13.17 12.21
C ASN A 98 4.17 -12.48 12.96
N GLN A 99 4.56 -13.03 14.11
CA GLN A 99 5.64 -12.53 14.97
C GLN A 99 7.02 -12.57 14.27
N ASN A 100 7.13 -13.14 13.07
CA ASN A 100 8.40 -13.27 12.34
C ASN A 100 9.03 -11.94 11.89
N ASN A 101 8.30 -10.82 11.88
CA ASN A 101 8.87 -9.50 11.56
C ASN A 101 9.42 -8.73 12.78
N GLN A 102 9.42 -9.31 13.99
CA GLN A 102 10.04 -8.70 15.18
C GLN A 102 11.52 -9.06 15.37
N ARG A 103 12.15 -9.82 14.45
CA ARG A 103 13.59 -10.14 14.52
C ARG A 103 14.50 -9.03 13.96
N GLY A 104 14.14 -7.77 14.19
CA GLY A 104 14.80 -6.63 13.55
C GLY A 104 14.93 -5.36 14.39
N ARG A 105 14.83 -5.42 15.73
CA ARG A 105 15.27 -4.32 16.62
C ARG A 105 15.91 -4.88 17.91
N GLY A 106 16.88 -5.77 17.73
CA GLY A 106 17.85 -6.05 18.78
C GLY A 106 18.79 -4.86 18.92
N ARG A 107 18.54 -3.98 19.89
CA ARG A 107 19.48 -2.96 20.33
C ARG A 107 20.65 -3.69 21.00
N THR A 108 21.66 -4.12 20.22
CA THR A 108 22.88 -4.71 20.77
C THR A 108 23.70 -3.62 21.48
N PRO A 109 24.02 -3.74 22.78
CA PRO A 109 25.03 -2.90 23.40
C PRO A 109 26.39 -3.39 22.90
N ARG A 110 26.96 -2.74 21.88
CA ARG A 110 28.31 -3.06 21.39
C ARG A 110 29.34 -2.38 22.29
N GLY A 111 29.59 -3.01 23.43
CA GLY A 111 30.77 -2.76 24.25
C GLY A 111 32.00 -3.49 23.69
N LYS A 112 33.12 -2.76 23.67
CA LYS A 112 34.54 -3.19 23.66
C LYS A 112 35.08 -4.05 22.51
N GLY A 113 36.07 -3.49 21.82
CA GLY A 113 37.11 -4.24 21.12
C GLY A 113 37.68 -3.55 19.88
N SER A 114 38.42 -2.45 20.05
CA SER A 114 39.16 -1.84 18.94
C SER A 114 40.45 -2.63 18.63
N GLN A 115 40.51 -3.08 17.37
CA GLN A 115 41.68 -3.27 16.52
C GLN A 115 42.90 -4.06 17.04
N ARG A 116 42.95 -5.34 16.66
CA ARG A 116 44.19 -6.04 16.32
C ARG A 116 44.71 -5.49 14.98
N GLY A 117 45.68 -4.59 15.04
CA GLY A 117 46.41 -4.08 13.87
C GLY A 117 47.28 -5.17 13.24
N ARG A 118 47.03 -5.46 11.96
CA ARG A 118 47.99 -6.14 11.06
C ARG A 118 48.81 -5.06 10.37
N GLY A 119 50.10 -4.99 10.67
CA GLY A 119 51.04 -4.11 9.99
C GLY A 119 52.46 -4.63 10.15
N ASN A 120 52.96 -5.27 9.10
CA ASN A 120 54.30 -5.86 9.04
C ASN A 120 55.31 -4.77 8.65
N ARG A 121 56.45 -4.72 9.37
CA ARG A 121 57.81 -4.42 8.88
C ARG A 121 58.24 -2.99 8.42
N ARG A 122 59.30 -2.51 9.11
CA ARG A 122 60.60 -1.92 8.66
C ARG A 122 60.87 -0.40 8.86
N GLY A 123 62.02 -0.11 9.50
CA GLY A 123 62.87 1.11 9.34
C GLY A 123 62.91 2.04 10.56
N ARG A 124 63.91 1.95 11.45
CA ARG A 124 65.22 2.68 11.53
C ARG A 124 65.12 4.21 11.69
N GLY A 125 65.79 4.75 12.72
CA GLY A 125 66.46 6.06 12.66
C GLY A 125 66.49 6.87 13.95
N PHE A 126 67.68 6.87 14.59
CA PHE A 126 68.28 7.81 15.54
C PHE A 126 67.63 8.06 16.91
#